data_AF-A0A2A9CCP6-F1
#
_entry.id   AF-A0A2A9CCP6-F1
#
_cell.length_a   1.000
_cell.length_b   1.000
_cell.length_c   1.000
_cell.angle_alpha   90.00
_cell.angle_beta   90.00
_cell.angle_gamma   90.00
#
_symmetry.space_group_name_H-M   'P 1'
#
loop_
_entity.id
_entity.type
_entity.pdbx_description
1 polymer ?
#
loop_
_entity_poly.entity_id
_entity_poly.type
_entity_poly.pdbx_seq_one_letter_code
_entity_poly.pdbx_strand_id
1 'polypeptide(L)'
;MPTINKVIEKYNEVEKLSDAPLTIISDVLWIIVGLIFMVHLIQNRKSLSRLNVIYQGASLALILIIIGYLSFTINSYNFSVDETHWKENTLSPYLNSLDEHNEKVEDFSQLLQAPEEKEGIESHYVSDDQHPIWIKLDTISDAGEKQQTIVESTIVKEPIQKAYLTYKMIEKPISDRYSDQFYYETTLHIPEEYRILID
;
A
#
# COMPACT_ATOMS: atom_id res chain seq x y z
N MET A 1 -20.17 -4.34 -4.19
CA MET A 1 -18.86 -3.64 -4.24
C MET A 1 -18.13 -3.87 -2.93
N PRO A 2 -16.78 -3.90 -2.91
CA PRO A 2 -16.01 -4.04 -1.66
C PRO A 2 -16.24 -2.84 -0.74
N THR A 3 -16.32 -3.06 0.57
CA THR A 3 -16.37 -1.97 1.56
C THR A 3 -14.96 -1.59 1.97
N ILE A 4 -14.75 -0.36 2.44
CA ILE A 4 -13.44 0.11 2.94
C ILE A 4 -12.83 -0.85 3.98
N ASN A 5 -13.63 -1.39 4.90
CA ASN A 5 -13.16 -2.35 5.90
C ASN A 5 -12.60 -3.64 5.26
N LYS A 6 -13.22 -4.11 4.17
CA LYS A 6 -12.76 -5.30 3.44
C LYS A 6 -11.46 -5.00 2.68
N VAL A 7 -11.32 -3.79 2.15
CA VAL A 7 -10.08 -3.33 1.48
C VAL A 7 -8.93 -3.31 2.47
N ILE A 8 -9.15 -2.77 3.67
CA ILE A 8 -8.17 -2.74 4.77
C ILE A 8 -7.80 -4.15 5.23
N GLU A 9 -8.79 -5.02 5.47
CA GLU A 9 -8.56 -6.41 5.87
C GLU A 9 -7.65 -7.14 4.87
N LYS A 10 -7.92 -6.98 3.57
CA LYS A 10 -7.13 -7.60 2.51
C LYS A 10 -5.75 -6.97 2.34
N TYR A 11 -5.62 -5.66 2.54
CA TYR A 11 -4.31 -5.02 2.55
C TYR A 11 -3.43 -5.56 3.68
N ASN A 12 -4.00 -5.78 4.88
CA ASN A 12 -3.26 -6.38 6.00
C ASN A 12 -2.84 -7.84 5.73
N GLU A 13 -3.55 -8.58 4.88
CA GLU A 13 -3.10 -9.90 4.41
C GLU A 13 -1.88 -9.79 3.49
N VAL A 14 -1.87 -8.80 2.59
CA VAL A 14 -0.73 -8.50 1.71
C VAL A 14 0.48 -8.05 2.53
N GLU A 15 0.28 -7.15 3.49
CA GLU A 15 1.36 -6.61 4.33
C GLU A 15 2.09 -7.73 5.08
N LYS A 16 1.34 -8.72 5.60
CA LYS A 16 1.93 -9.91 6.24
C LYS A 16 2.82 -10.73 5.32
N LEU A 17 2.57 -10.72 4.01
CA LEU A 17 3.43 -11.42 3.04
C LEU A 17 4.80 -10.74 2.88
N SER A 18 4.94 -9.45 3.21
CA SER A 18 6.23 -8.77 3.16
C SER A 18 7.25 -9.38 4.14
N ASP A 19 6.77 -9.91 5.27
CA ASP A 19 7.59 -10.61 6.26
C ASP A 19 7.89 -12.07 5.89
N ALA A 20 7.11 -12.67 4.98
CA ALA A 20 7.20 -14.09 4.67
C ALA A 20 8.60 -14.57 4.25
N PRO A 21 9.39 -13.85 3.42
CA PRO A 21 10.76 -14.24 3.09
C PRO A 21 11.66 -14.34 4.32
N LEU A 22 11.55 -13.40 5.26
CA LEU A 22 12.36 -13.40 6.48
C LEU A 22 11.98 -14.57 7.38
N THR A 23 10.68 -14.85 7.52
CA THR A 23 10.17 -15.99 8.29
C THR A 23 10.65 -17.32 7.71
N ILE A 24 10.61 -17.48 6.37
CA ILE A 24 11.09 -18.69 5.68
C ILE A 24 12.60 -18.88 5.91
N ILE A 25 13.41 -17.83 5.75
CA ILE A 25 14.86 -17.90 6.00
C ILE A 25 15.14 -18.29 7.45
N SER A 26 14.41 -17.69 8.40
CA SER A 26 14.53 -18.02 9.82
C SER A 26 14.19 -19.48 10.12
N ASP A 27 13.11 -20.01 9.53
CA ASP A 27 12.70 -21.41 9.69
C ASP A 27 13.79 -22.37 9.19
N VAL A 28 14.34 -22.11 8.00
CA VAL A 28 15.45 -22.90 7.43
C VAL A 28 16.68 -22.87 8.34
N LEU A 29 17.05 -21.70 8.89
CA LEU A 29 18.17 -21.58 9.82
C LEU A 29 17.93 -22.40 11.10
N TRP A 30 16.73 -22.33 11.68
CA TRP A 30 16.39 -23.10 12.88
C TRP A 30 16.34 -24.60 12.63
N ILE A 31 15.89 -25.04 11.45
CA ILE A 31 15.98 -26.45 11.03
C ILE A 31 17.45 -26.89 10.98
N ILE A 32 18.34 -26.10 10.38
CA ILE A 32 19.79 -26.40 10.34
C ILE A 32 20.38 -26.50 11.75
N VAL A 33 20.06 -25.55 12.64
CA VAL A 33 20.48 -25.57 14.05
C VAL A 33 19.97 -26.83 14.75
N GLY A 34 18.70 -27.19 14.54
CA GLY A 34 18.10 -28.41 15.08
C GLY A 34 18.80 -29.68 14.60
N LEU A 35 19.18 -29.75 13.32
CA LEU A 35 19.93 -30.87 12.76
C LEU A 35 21.34 -30.99 13.37
N ILE A 36 22.07 -29.87 13.48
CA ILE A 36 23.39 -29.85 14.12
C ILE A 36 23.27 -30.28 15.58
N PHE A 37 22.25 -29.78 16.30
CA PHE A 37 22.00 -30.14 17.68
C PHE A 37 21.69 -31.64 17.82
N MET A 38 20.86 -32.21 16.94
CA MET A 38 20.59 -33.64 16.91
C MET A 38 21.85 -34.48 16.67
N VAL A 39 22.71 -34.09 15.72
CA VAL A 39 24.00 -34.75 15.49
C VAL A 39 24.87 -34.70 16.74
N HIS A 40 24.93 -33.54 17.42
CA HIS A 40 25.66 -33.39 18.66
C HIS A 40 25.13 -34.33 19.76
N LEU A 41 23.82 -34.45 19.94
CA LEU A 41 23.20 -35.37 20.90
C LEU A 41 23.59 -36.83 20.62
N ILE A 42 23.57 -37.25 19.35
CA ILE A 42 23.90 -38.62 18.94
C ILE A 42 25.38 -38.94 19.20
N GLN A 43 26.28 -37.98 19.00
CA GLN A 43 27.72 -38.14 19.23
C GLN A 43 28.08 -38.17 20.71
N ASN A 44 27.42 -37.35 21.54
CA ASN A 44 27.74 -37.20 22.97
C ASN A 44 27.00 -38.17 23.92
N ARG A 45 26.28 -39.16 23.37
CA ARG A 45 25.43 -40.11 24.12
C ARG A 45 26.12 -40.92 25.23
N LYS A 46 27.45 -41.04 25.22
CA LYS A 46 28.22 -41.88 26.17
C LYS A 46 28.67 -41.15 27.45
N SER A 47 28.47 -39.84 27.58
CA SER A 47 29.04 -39.01 28.66
C SER A 47 28.01 -38.12 29.40
N LEU A 48 26.74 -38.54 29.47
CA LEU A 48 25.66 -37.67 29.96
C LEU A 48 25.36 -37.87 31.45
N SER A 49 25.63 -36.84 32.24
CA SER A 49 25.04 -36.66 33.58
C SER A 49 23.53 -36.41 33.47
N ARG A 50 22.74 -36.78 34.49
CA ARG A 50 21.28 -36.57 34.53
C ARG A 50 20.88 -35.10 34.28
N LEU A 51 21.67 -34.15 34.78
CA LEU A 51 21.44 -32.72 34.55
C LEU A 51 21.60 -32.35 33.06
N ASN A 52 22.62 -32.87 32.38
CA ASN A 52 22.83 -32.61 30.95
C ASN A 52 21.68 -33.15 30.10
N VAL A 53 21.10 -34.29 30.46
CA VAL A 53 19.94 -34.86 29.74
C VAL A 53 18.74 -33.92 29.82
N ILE A 54 18.47 -33.32 30.99
CA ILE A 54 17.36 -32.38 31.17
C ILE A 54 17.59 -31.11 30.35
N TYR A 55 18.80 -30.52 30.42
CA TYR A 55 19.12 -29.33 29.62
C TYR A 55 19.02 -29.61 28.12
N GLN A 56 19.56 -30.73 27.65
CA GLN A 56 19.49 -31.12 26.24
C GLN A 56 18.05 -31.35 25.76
N GLY A 57 17.23 -32.00 26.59
CA GLY A 57 15.80 -32.18 26.30
C GLY A 57 15.04 -30.86 26.22
N ALA A 58 15.29 -29.94 27.16
CA ALA A 58 14.68 -28.62 27.17
C ALA A 58 15.12 -27.78 25.95
N SER A 59 16.40 -27.81 25.58
CA SER A 59 16.92 -27.13 24.39
C SER A 59 16.30 -27.70 23.10
N LEU A 60 16.17 -29.03 22.99
CA LEU A 60 15.52 -29.65 21.84
C LEU A 60 14.04 -29.25 21.75
N ALA A 61 13.33 -29.27 22.87
CA ALA A 61 11.93 -28.85 22.91
C ALA A 61 11.78 -27.38 22.46
N LEU A 62 12.67 -26.50 22.91
CA LEU A 62 12.67 -25.09 22.52
C LEU A 62 12.91 -24.91 21.01
N ILE A 63 13.89 -25.63 20.45
CA ILE A 63 14.15 -25.59 18.99
C ILE A 63 12.90 -26.06 18.22
N LEU A 64 12.28 -27.16 18.64
CA LEU A 64 11.07 -27.68 18.00
C LEU A 64 9.88 -26.73 18.11
N ILE A 65 9.73 -26.03 19.24
CA ILE A 65 8.69 -25.00 19.42
C ILE A 65 8.92 -23.85 18.44
N ILE A 66 10.16 -23.38 18.28
CA ILE A 66 10.50 -22.29 17.35
C ILE A 66 10.19 -22.71 15.91
N ILE A 67 10.68 -23.88 15.48
CA ILE A 67 10.40 -24.43 14.14
C ILE A 67 8.89 -24.59 13.94
N GLY A 68 8.18 -25.16 14.91
CA GLY A 68 6.73 -25.37 14.84
C GLY A 68 5.97 -24.05 14.69
N TYR A 69 6.35 -23.02 15.44
CA TYR A 69 5.77 -21.69 15.35
C TYR A 69 6.03 -21.04 13.99
N LEU A 70 7.27 -21.10 13.49
CA LEU A 70 7.64 -20.53 12.19
C LEU A 70 6.93 -21.26 11.04
N SER A 71 6.94 -22.60 11.04
CA SER A 71 6.22 -23.42 10.07
C SER A 71 4.70 -23.14 10.07
N PHE A 72 4.09 -22.99 11.25
CA PHE A 72 2.68 -22.61 11.35
C PHE A 72 2.41 -21.22 10.77
N THR A 73 3.30 -20.27 11.05
CA THR A 73 3.21 -18.90 10.52
C THR A 73 3.33 -18.90 9.00
N ILE A 74 4.29 -19.63 8.44
CA ILE A 74 4.48 -19.80 6.99
C ILE A 74 3.22 -20.37 6.33
N ASN A 75 2.60 -21.39 6.94
CA ASN A 75 1.38 -22.00 6.41
C ASN A 75 0.14 -21.10 6.50
N SER A 76 0.19 -20.04 7.33
CA SER A 76 -0.90 -19.06 7.42
C SER A 76 -0.79 -17.94 6.39
N TYR A 77 0.36 -17.79 5.73
CA TYR A 77 0.52 -16.85 4.63
C TYR A 77 -0.29 -17.29 3.41
N ASN A 78 -1.08 -16.36 2.88
CA ASN A 78 -1.82 -16.58 1.65
C ASN A 78 -1.06 -15.99 0.45
N PHE A 79 -0.11 -16.75 -0.09
CA PHE A 79 0.72 -16.33 -1.23
C PHE A 79 -0.06 -16.05 -2.52
N SER A 80 -1.36 -16.33 -2.58
CA SER A 80 -2.19 -16.01 -3.75
C SER A 80 -2.72 -14.57 -3.75
N VAL A 81 -2.50 -13.79 -2.69
CA VAL A 81 -2.99 -12.42 -2.54
C VAL A 81 -1.79 -11.49 -2.40
N ASP A 82 -1.11 -11.21 -3.51
CA ASP A 82 -0.03 -10.21 -3.55
C ASP A 82 -0.59 -8.79 -3.76
N GLU A 83 0.30 -7.79 -3.75
CA GLU A 83 -0.08 -6.38 -3.90
C GLU A 83 -0.81 -6.12 -5.23
N THR A 84 -0.37 -6.73 -6.32
CA THR A 84 -1.01 -6.63 -7.63
C THR A 84 -2.43 -7.21 -7.60
N HIS A 85 -2.59 -8.42 -7.07
CA HIS A 85 -3.89 -9.06 -6.93
C HIS A 85 -4.84 -8.23 -6.07
N TRP A 86 -4.35 -7.68 -4.95
CA TRP A 86 -5.13 -6.80 -4.09
C TRP A 86 -5.56 -5.51 -4.81
N LYS A 87 -4.64 -4.86 -5.55
CA LYS A 87 -4.95 -3.66 -6.33
C LYS A 87 -6.05 -3.91 -7.34
N GLU A 88 -5.90 -4.95 -8.16
CA GLU A 88 -6.84 -5.26 -9.24
C GLU A 88 -8.21 -5.74 -8.74
N ASN A 89 -8.23 -6.60 -7.72
CA ASN A 89 -9.46 -7.30 -7.32
C ASN A 89 -10.17 -6.66 -6.12
N THR A 90 -9.50 -5.76 -5.39
CA THR A 90 -10.03 -5.17 -4.16
C THR A 90 -9.98 -3.65 -4.17
N LEU A 91 -8.80 -3.02 -4.38
CA LEU A 91 -8.67 -1.56 -4.35
C LEU A 91 -9.38 -0.90 -5.54
N SER A 92 -9.09 -1.34 -6.76
CA SER A 92 -9.67 -0.75 -7.98
C SER A 92 -11.20 -0.81 -8.00
N PRO A 93 -11.86 -1.95 -7.72
CA PRO A 93 -13.33 -1.99 -7.67
C PRO A 93 -13.91 -1.13 -6.56
N TYR A 94 -13.17 -0.92 -5.46
CA TYR A 94 -13.58 -0.02 -4.39
C TYR A 94 -13.49 1.44 -4.85
N LEU A 95 -12.35 1.88 -5.39
CA LEU A 95 -12.17 3.24 -5.93
C LEU A 95 -13.17 3.53 -7.07
N ASN A 96 -13.50 2.55 -7.90
CA ASN A 96 -14.53 2.67 -8.93
C ASN A 96 -15.95 2.76 -8.39
N SER A 97 -16.18 2.35 -7.14
CA SER A 97 -17.49 2.45 -6.48
C SER A 97 -17.67 3.74 -5.66
N LEU A 98 -16.60 4.50 -5.44
CA LEU A 98 -16.67 5.76 -4.71
C LEU A 98 -17.36 6.83 -5.54
N ASP A 99 -18.10 7.69 -4.85
CA ASP A 99 -18.67 8.88 -5.45
C ASP A 99 -17.55 9.82 -5.92
N GLU A 100 -17.78 10.44 -7.06
CA GLU A 100 -16.86 11.41 -7.65
C GLU A 100 -17.24 12.81 -7.19
N HIS A 101 -16.27 13.48 -6.58
CA HIS A 101 -16.38 14.89 -6.22
C HIS A 101 -16.10 15.75 -7.45
N ASN A 102 -16.87 16.83 -7.57
CA ASN A 102 -16.77 17.77 -8.69
C ASN A 102 -16.53 19.17 -8.13
N GLU A 103 -15.35 19.73 -8.38
CA GLU A 103 -14.98 21.07 -7.96
C GLU A 103 -14.85 22.00 -9.17
N LYS A 104 -15.48 23.18 -9.10
CA LYS A 104 -15.38 24.16 -10.17
C LYS A 104 -14.04 24.87 -10.10
N VAL A 105 -13.39 25.00 -11.26
CA VAL A 105 -12.10 25.66 -11.41
C VAL A 105 -12.32 26.97 -12.16
N GLU A 106 -11.93 28.09 -11.54
CA GLU A 106 -12.02 29.41 -12.19
C GLU A 106 -10.82 29.65 -13.10
N ASP A 107 -9.63 29.26 -12.67
CA ASP A 107 -8.41 29.31 -13.46
C ASP A 107 -7.43 28.22 -13.01
N PHE A 108 -6.45 27.90 -13.85
CA PHE A 108 -5.42 26.91 -13.52
C PHE A 108 -4.08 27.23 -14.18
N SER A 109 -3.01 26.79 -13.55
CA SER A 109 -1.66 26.90 -14.08
C SER A 109 -0.86 25.63 -13.79
N GLN A 110 -0.17 25.14 -14.81
CA GLN A 110 0.73 24.00 -14.67
C GLN A 110 2.00 24.43 -13.93
N LEU A 111 2.41 23.63 -12.96
CA LEU A 111 3.70 23.78 -12.29
C LEU A 111 4.76 22.97 -13.04
N LEU A 112 5.90 23.62 -13.33
CA LEU A 112 7.03 22.98 -14.02
C LEU A 112 7.90 22.13 -13.08
N GLN A 113 7.69 22.26 -11.78
CA GLN A 113 8.43 21.55 -10.74
C GLN A 113 7.44 21.05 -9.70
N ALA A 114 7.76 19.90 -9.10
CA ALA A 114 6.98 19.39 -7.98
C ALA A 114 6.99 20.41 -6.82
N PRO A 115 5.86 20.61 -6.14
CA PRO A 115 5.78 21.47 -4.96
C PRO A 115 6.60 20.88 -3.81
N GLU A 116 6.88 21.69 -2.78
CA GLU A 116 7.46 21.16 -1.54
C GLU A 116 6.48 20.16 -0.88
N GLU A 117 7.00 19.20 -0.10
CA GLU A 117 6.32 18.02 0.51
C GLU A 117 5.05 18.30 1.34
N LYS A 118 4.57 19.55 1.42
CA LYS A 118 3.38 19.97 2.17
C LYS A 118 2.49 20.98 1.43
N GLU A 119 2.86 21.39 0.23
CA GLU A 119 2.17 22.46 -0.47
C GLU A 119 1.13 21.95 -1.47
N GLY A 120 1.13 20.64 -1.79
CA GLY A 120 0.21 20.03 -2.76
C GLY A 120 -0.48 18.77 -2.26
N ILE A 121 -1.60 18.43 -2.91
CA ILE A 121 -2.36 17.19 -2.71
C ILE A 121 -1.94 16.20 -3.79
N GLU A 122 -1.30 15.11 -3.39
CA GLU A 122 -0.94 14.00 -4.29
C GLU A 122 -2.19 13.26 -4.77
N SER A 123 -2.09 12.68 -5.97
CA SER A 123 -3.17 11.89 -6.56
C SER A 123 -2.68 10.49 -6.91
N HIS A 124 -3.41 9.48 -6.43
CA HIS A 124 -3.12 8.10 -6.74
C HIS A 124 -4.06 7.55 -7.80
N TYR A 125 -3.47 6.92 -8.80
CA TYR A 125 -4.18 6.27 -9.89
C TYR A 125 -4.07 4.76 -9.73
N VAL A 126 -5.14 4.05 -10.05
CA VAL A 126 -5.14 2.59 -10.10
C VAL A 126 -4.23 2.09 -11.21
N SER A 127 -4.19 2.84 -12.32
CA SER A 127 -3.42 2.47 -13.50
C SER A 127 -2.08 3.19 -13.52
N ASP A 128 -1.00 2.42 -13.69
CA ASP A 128 0.37 2.93 -13.76
C ASP A 128 0.67 3.68 -15.09
N ASP A 129 -0.28 3.72 -16.02
CA ASP A 129 -0.16 4.40 -17.32
C ASP A 129 -0.48 5.90 -17.26
N GLN A 130 -0.99 6.37 -16.12
CA GLN A 130 -1.30 7.78 -15.91
C GLN A 130 -0.03 8.58 -15.66
N HIS A 131 0.07 9.72 -16.32
CA HIS A 131 1.19 10.65 -16.19
C HIS A 131 0.65 11.97 -15.62
N PRO A 132 0.36 12.01 -14.31
CA PRO A 132 -0.22 13.20 -13.72
C PRO A 132 0.82 14.32 -13.66
N ILE A 133 0.33 15.55 -13.66
CA ILE A 133 1.16 16.75 -13.55
C ILE A 133 0.66 17.60 -12.38
N TRP A 134 1.56 18.40 -11.83
CA TRP A 134 1.22 19.33 -10.77
C TRP A 134 0.54 20.57 -11.35
N ILE A 135 -0.64 20.89 -10.82
CA ILE A 135 -1.45 22.03 -11.26
C ILE A 135 -1.83 22.86 -10.05
N LYS A 136 -1.63 24.17 -10.15
CA LYS A 136 -2.22 25.14 -9.23
C LYS A 136 -3.58 25.57 -9.78
N LEU A 137 -4.62 25.35 -8.98
CA LEU A 137 -6.00 25.69 -9.26
C LEU A 137 -6.41 26.91 -8.45
N ASP A 138 -7.14 27.82 -9.08
CA ASP A 138 -7.93 28.84 -8.40
C ASP A 138 -9.38 28.36 -8.33
N THR A 139 -9.84 28.03 -7.12
CA THR A 139 -11.19 27.53 -6.87
C THR A 139 -11.98 28.51 -5.99
N ILE A 140 -13.30 28.34 -5.93
CA ILE A 140 -14.18 29.12 -5.08
C ILE A 140 -14.69 28.20 -3.98
N SER A 141 -14.37 28.51 -2.73
CA SER A 141 -14.86 27.75 -1.58
C SER A 141 -16.38 27.86 -1.44
N ASP A 142 -16.98 26.99 -0.63
CA ASP A 142 -18.41 27.07 -0.29
C ASP A 142 -18.82 28.42 0.32
N ALA A 143 -17.87 29.14 0.93
CA ALA A 143 -18.07 30.48 1.47
C ALA A 143 -17.98 31.60 0.41
N GLY A 144 -17.68 31.28 -0.85
CA GLY A 144 -17.50 32.21 -1.94
C GLY A 144 -16.12 32.87 -1.99
N GLU A 145 -15.16 32.40 -1.19
CA GLU A 145 -13.79 32.92 -1.17
C GLU A 145 -12.92 32.22 -2.21
N LYS A 146 -12.07 32.98 -2.90
CA LYS A 146 -11.07 32.39 -3.79
C LYS A 146 -10.01 31.66 -2.97
N GLN A 147 -9.77 30.40 -3.30
CA GLN A 147 -8.73 29.57 -2.70
C GLN A 147 -7.79 29.08 -3.79
N GLN A 148 -6.50 28.97 -3.44
CA GLN A 148 -5.52 28.36 -4.31
C GLN A 148 -5.17 26.98 -3.78
N THR A 149 -5.32 25.97 -4.62
CA THR A 149 -5.03 24.58 -4.27
C THR A 149 -4.04 24.02 -5.29
N ILE A 150 -2.97 23.38 -4.81
CA ILE A 150 -2.04 22.66 -5.69
C ILE A 150 -2.42 21.18 -5.63
N VAL A 151 -2.66 20.59 -6.79
CA VAL A 151 -3.08 19.20 -6.90
C VAL A 151 -2.35 18.51 -8.04
N GLU A 152 -2.02 17.25 -7.83
CA GLU A 152 -1.53 16.36 -8.87
C GLU A 152 -2.72 15.82 -9.66
N SER A 153 -2.73 15.99 -10.98
CA SER A 153 -3.91 15.67 -11.79
C SER A 153 -3.53 15.28 -13.21
N THR A 154 -4.31 14.40 -13.81
CA THR A 154 -4.31 14.20 -15.26
C THR A 154 -5.16 15.28 -15.93
N ILE A 155 -4.89 15.59 -17.20
CA ILE A 155 -5.67 16.60 -17.94
C ILE A 155 -6.41 15.95 -19.09
N VAL A 156 -7.72 16.18 -19.15
CA VAL A 156 -8.57 15.79 -20.27
C VAL A 156 -9.19 17.03 -20.88
N LYS A 157 -9.15 17.11 -22.21
CA LYS A 157 -9.82 18.16 -22.98
C LYS A 157 -11.21 17.70 -23.40
N GLU A 158 -12.20 18.56 -23.17
CA GLU A 158 -13.60 18.25 -23.46
C GLU A 158 -14.32 19.48 -24.06
N PRO A 159 -15.43 19.30 -24.78
CA PRO A 159 -16.26 20.39 -25.30
C PRO A 159 -17.09 21.05 -24.17
N ILE A 160 -16.39 21.66 -23.20
CA ILE A 160 -16.94 22.31 -22.01
C ILE A 160 -16.59 23.80 -22.02
N GLN A 161 -17.38 24.63 -21.32
CA GLN A 161 -17.14 26.08 -21.25
C GLN A 161 -16.29 26.50 -20.05
N LYS A 162 -16.30 25.71 -18.97
CA LYS A 162 -15.62 26.02 -17.72
C LYS A 162 -14.89 24.77 -17.24
N ALA A 163 -13.66 24.96 -16.77
CA ALA A 163 -12.87 23.88 -16.22
C ALA A 163 -13.47 23.38 -14.90
N TYR A 164 -13.28 22.11 -14.62
CA TYR A 164 -13.65 21.49 -13.35
C TYR A 164 -12.69 20.34 -13.04
N LEU A 165 -12.52 20.08 -11.75
CA LEU A 165 -11.73 18.98 -11.23
C LEU A 165 -12.66 17.87 -10.76
N THR A 166 -12.39 16.66 -11.20
CA THR A 166 -12.97 15.44 -10.64
C THR A 166 -11.94 14.73 -9.78
N TYR A 167 -12.38 14.19 -8.66
CA TYR A 167 -11.53 13.38 -7.78
C TYR A 167 -12.37 12.50 -6.87
N LYS A 168 -11.74 11.49 -6.30
CA LYS A 168 -12.33 10.61 -5.29
C LYS A 168 -11.54 10.70 -4.00
N MET A 169 -12.21 10.44 -2.88
CA MET A 169 -11.58 10.37 -1.57
C MET A 169 -12.00 9.09 -0.86
N ILE A 170 -11.06 8.45 -0.17
CA ILE A 170 -11.37 7.32 0.70
C ILE A 170 -11.74 7.83 2.09
N GLU A 171 -12.71 7.20 2.74
CA GLU A 171 -13.21 7.64 4.05
C GLU A 171 -12.27 7.34 5.22
N LYS A 172 -11.35 6.39 5.04
CA LYS A 172 -10.45 5.92 6.09
C LYS A 172 -9.10 5.52 5.52
N PRO A 173 -8.00 5.73 6.27
CA PRO A 173 -6.69 5.28 5.85
C PRO A 173 -6.63 3.76 5.77
N ILE A 174 -6.10 3.27 4.64
CA ILE A 174 -5.77 1.87 4.39
C ILE A 174 -4.31 1.61 4.74
N SER A 175 -3.42 2.53 4.36
CA SER A 175 -1.99 2.49 4.65
C SER A 175 -1.38 3.90 4.52
N ASP A 176 -0.09 4.04 4.80
CA ASP A 176 0.63 5.29 4.58
C ASP A 176 0.61 5.75 3.11
N ARG A 177 0.46 4.82 2.16
CA ARG A 177 0.35 5.10 0.71
C ARG A 177 -1.08 5.27 0.21
N TYR A 178 -2.07 4.90 1.02
CA TYR A 178 -3.47 4.90 0.65
C TYR A 178 -4.26 5.46 1.82
N SER A 179 -4.31 6.79 1.91
CA SER A 179 -4.92 7.53 3.02
C SER A 179 -6.06 8.45 2.58
N ASP A 180 -6.78 8.99 3.56
CA ASP A 180 -7.82 10.02 3.41
C ASP A 180 -7.24 11.43 3.16
N GLN A 181 -5.91 11.56 3.11
CA GLN A 181 -5.20 12.81 2.81
C GLN A 181 -4.92 13.00 1.32
N PHE A 182 -5.07 11.95 0.52
CA PHE A 182 -4.79 11.95 -0.91
C PHE A 182 -6.07 11.99 -1.74
N TYR A 183 -5.94 12.48 -2.96
CA TYR A 183 -6.97 12.28 -3.97
C TYR A 183 -6.71 11.01 -4.78
N TYR A 184 -7.76 10.52 -5.41
CA TYR A 184 -7.72 9.33 -6.25
C TYR A 184 -8.38 9.61 -7.58
N GLU A 185 -7.77 9.13 -8.67
CA GLU A 185 -8.26 9.30 -10.04
C GLU A 185 -8.55 10.77 -10.39
N THR A 186 -7.64 11.67 -10.02
CA THR A 186 -7.87 13.11 -10.20
C THR A 186 -7.75 13.50 -11.66
N THR A 187 -8.78 14.15 -12.19
CA THR A 187 -8.80 14.63 -13.57
C THR A 187 -9.23 16.08 -13.63
N LEU A 188 -8.39 16.92 -14.23
CA LEU A 188 -8.76 18.28 -14.60
C LEU A 188 -9.35 18.26 -16.01
N HIS A 189 -10.64 18.55 -16.09
CA HIS A 189 -11.35 18.70 -17.35
C HIS A 189 -11.25 20.15 -17.81
N ILE A 190 -10.70 20.38 -19.00
CA ILE A 190 -10.49 21.73 -19.54
C ILE A 190 -11.16 21.90 -20.91
N PRO A 191 -11.55 23.14 -21.29
CA PRO A 191 -12.02 23.42 -22.65
C PRO A 191 -10.95 23.13 -23.71
N GLU A 192 -11.37 22.71 -24.90
CA GLU A 192 -10.46 22.30 -25.99
C GLU A 192 -9.45 23.38 -26.40
N GLU A 193 -9.87 24.65 -26.30
CA GLU A 193 -9.08 25.82 -26.66
C GLU A 193 -7.85 26.08 -25.78
N TYR A 194 -7.80 25.52 -24.57
CA TYR A 194 -6.68 25.74 -23.65
C TYR A 194 -5.41 25.04 -24.16
N ARG A 195 -4.26 25.72 -24.06
CA ARG A 195 -2.96 25.12 -24.40
C ARG A 195 -2.35 24.49 -23.14
N ILE A 196 -2.01 23.21 -23.24
CA ILE A 196 -1.23 22.48 -22.22
C ILE A 196 0.23 22.48 -22.69
N LEU A 197 1.16 22.75 -21.79
CA LEU A 197 2.59 22.58 -22.06
C LEU A 197 2.93 21.12 -21.76
N ILE A 198 2.98 20.29 -22.79
CA ILE A 198 3.39 18.89 -22.69
C ILE A 198 4.89 18.86 -23.00
N ASP A 199 5.71 18.40 -22.05
CA ASP A 199 7.11 18.04 -22.31
C ASP A 199 7.19 16.67 -22.99
#